data_AF-A0A1G0LXA1-F1
#
_entry.id   AF-A0A1G0LXA1-F1
#
_cell.length_a   1.000
_cell.length_b   1.000
_cell.length_c   1.000
_cell.angle_alpha   90.00
_cell.angle_beta   90.00
_cell.angle_gamma   90.00
#
_symmetry.space_group_name_H-M   'P 1'
#
loop_
_entity.id
_entity.type
_entity.pdbx_description
1 polymer ?
#
loop_
_entity_poly.entity_id
_entity_poly.type
_entity_poly.pdbx_seq_one_letter_code
_entity_poly.pdbx_strand_id
1 'polypeptide(L)'
;MSRRQREEEAGRKSRASGSNVEKMIEQRRLIEEWLAKLAAGGSEGMPPHVIERVRNDYTARLTQVTRELGEHADGVRQGLDAAHARHAALEKEQQARKDELAELRLRRQVGELDEGRFKDQQQKLRTTVEELGKDLASALRDIDRLEEILDNMDREPDPAAREDKGEKRVEPKAEKPKEPEPAKAKVEAPPPPPPPPPAPPAPPAAEQPAAPPAPAAVAPPEQPAKAPDEPKPRPAEPPAADQDELSFLRSVTSGAEKAPPKPPTGKPDAPPAAPPAEGGEKPFYVLEQMPEKPKDRPSLIQKAPAEGERTLTCGECGAKNLPTEWYCEKCGAELTNF
;
A
#
# COMPACT_ATOMS: atom_id res chain seq x y z
N MET A 1 -19.97 11.10 -15.03
CA MET A 1 -18.95 10.06 -14.71
C MET A 1 -19.23 9.50 -13.34
N SER A 2 -19.21 8.17 -13.21
CA SER A 2 -19.30 7.46 -11.92
C SER A 2 -18.01 7.61 -11.12
N ARG A 3 -18.07 7.38 -9.79
CA ARG A 3 -16.90 7.42 -8.89
C ARG A 3 -15.78 6.47 -9.37
N ARG A 4 -16.13 5.23 -9.72
CA ARG A 4 -15.19 4.26 -10.32
C ARG A 4 -14.51 4.78 -11.59
N GLN A 5 -15.23 5.47 -12.47
CA GLN A 5 -14.63 6.02 -13.71
C GLN A 5 -13.58 7.09 -13.41
N ARG A 6 -13.77 7.92 -12.38
CA ARG A 6 -12.77 8.90 -11.94
C ARG A 6 -11.54 8.22 -11.33
N GLU A 7 -11.75 7.16 -10.54
CA GLU A 7 -10.67 6.36 -9.93
C GLU A 7 -9.86 5.62 -11.02
N GLU A 8 -10.51 5.05 -12.04
CA GLU A 8 -9.87 4.41 -13.21
C GLU A 8 -9.09 5.42 -14.08
N GLU A 9 -9.66 6.60 -14.36
CA GLU A 9 -8.96 7.65 -15.11
C GLU A 9 -7.75 8.21 -14.34
N ALA A 10 -7.87 8.39 -13.02
CA ALA A 10 -6.76 8.78 -12.16
C ALA A 10 -5.65 7.71 -12.17
N GLY A 11 -6.01 6.43 -12.03
CA GLY A 11 -5.06 5.31 -12.12
C GLY A 11 -4.43 5.12 -13.50
N ARG A 12 -5.07 5.58 -14.58
CA ARG A 12 -4.45 5.63 -15.93
C ARG A 12 -3.48 6.81 -16.05
N LYS A 13 -3.84 8.00 -15.55
CA LYS A 13 -2.97 9.19 -15.55
C LYS A 13 -1.72 8.97 -14.70
N SER A 14 -1.87 8.42 -13.50
CA SER A 14 -0.75 8.02 -12.63
C SER A 14 0.22 7.07 -13.35
N ARG A 15 -0.29 6.00 -13.97
CA ARG A 15 0.55 5.06 -14.74
C ARG A 15 1.27 5.71 -15.94
N ALA A 16 0.63 6.64 -16.63
CA ALA A 16 1.28 7.40 -17.71
C ALA A 16 2.41 8.29 -17.17
N SER A 17 2.18 8.99 -16.05
CA SER A 17 3.20 9.79 -15.37
C SER A 17 4.38 8.96 -14.88
N GLY A 18 4.13 7.79 -14.27
CA GLY A 18 5.19 6.84 -13.89
C GLY A 18 6.06 6.44 -15.09
N SER A 19 5.45 6.13 -16.24
CA SER A 19 6.20 5.82 -17.48
C SER A 19 6.98 7.01 -18.07
N ASN A 20 6.71 8.24 -17.63
CA ASN A 20 7.49 9.42 -17.99
C ASN A 20 8.69 9.59 -17.04
N VAL A 21 8.45 9.42 -15.74
CA VAL A 21 9.48 9.40 -14.69
C VAL A 21 10.53 8.33 -14.97
N GLU A 22 10.11 7.09 -15.27
CA GLU A 22 10.99 5.97 -15.66
C GLU A 22 11.94 6.35 -16.82
N LYS A 23 11.46 7.11 -17.82
CA LYS A 23 12.28 7.59 -18.94
C LYS A 23 13.24 8.70 -18.52
N MET A 24 12.79 9.62 -17.68
CA MET A 24 13.63 10.70 -17.17
C MET A 24 14.76 10.19 -16.27
N ILE A 25 14.53 9.11 -15.50
CA ILE A 25 15.57 8.42 -14.72
C ILE A 25 16.65 7.84 -15.67
N GLU A 26 16.25 7.15 -16.74
CA GLU A 26 17.23 6.63 -17.72
C GLU A 26 17.95 7.77 -18.47
N GLN A 27 17.25 8.86 -18.80
CA GLN A 27 17.88 10.05 -19.39
C GLN A 27 18.92 10.68 -18.46
N ARG A 28 18.63 10.80 -17.15
CA ARG A 28 19.57 11.23 -16.12
C ARG A 28 20.81 10.34 -16.12
N ARG A 29 20.61 9.02 -16.04
CA ARG A 29 21.69 8.00 -16.03
C ARG A 29 22.61 8.12 -17.26
N LEU A 30 22.03 8.27 -18.45
CA LEU A 30 22.80 8.42 -19.70
C LEU A 30 23.60 9.72 -19.76
N ILE A 31 23.04 10.85 -19.28
CA ILE A 31 23.76 12.13 -19.25
C ILE A 31 24.90 12.09 -18.22
N GLU A 32 24.67 11.50 -17.05
CA GLU A 32 25.71 11.26 -16.03
C GLU A 32 26.84 10.37 -16.59
N GLU A 33 26.51 9.31 -17.34
CA GLU A 33 27.51 8.46 -18.02
C GLU A 33 28.33 9.21 -19.07
N TRP A 34 27.71 10.09 -19.88
CA TRP A 34 28.42 10.92 -20.85
C TRP A 34 29.34 11.95 -20.17
N LEU A 35 28.89 12.58 -19.07
CA LEU A 35 29.71 13.47 -18.26
C LEU A 35 30.90 12.73 -17.62
N ALA A 36 30.69 11.51 -17.12
CA ALA A 36 31.76 10.67 -16.58
C ALA A 36 32.79 10.28 -17.66
N LYS A 37 32.35 9.94 -18.88
CA LYS A 37 33.23 9.65 -20.03
C LYS A 37 34.07 10.87 -20.44
N LEU A 38 33.48 12.06 -20.48
CA LEU A 38 34.20 13.31 -20.73
C LEU A 38 35.23 13.61 -19.64
N ALA A 39 34.89 13.37 -18.37
CA ALA A 39 35.80 13.57 -17.24
C ALA A 39 36.95 12.55 -17.20
N ALA A 40 36.73 11.31 -17.68
CA ALA A 40 37.72 10.24 -17.71
C ALA A 40 38.72 10.31 -18.88
N GLY A 41 38.75 11.42 -19.63
CA GLY A 41 39.67 11.60 -20.76
C GLY A 41 39.16 11.08 -22.11
N GLY A 42 37.87 10.73 -22.24
CA GLY A 42 37.23 10.28 -23.49
C GLY A 42 37.13 11.35 -24.60
N SER A 43 37.92 12.41 -24.51
CA SER A 43 38.00 13.55 -25.43
C SER A 43 39.45 13.90 -25.82
N GLU A 44 40.36 12.92 -25.71
CA GLU A 44 41.76 13.05 -26.10
C GLU A 44 41.92 13.55 -27.54
N GLY A 45 42.78 14.56 -27.74
CA GLY A 45 42.99 15.22 -29.03
C GLY A 45 42.01 16.35 -29.39
N MET A 46 40.95 16.59 -28.62
CA MET A 46 39.97 17.66 -28.89
C MET A 46 40.34 18.99 -28.20
N PRO A 47 40.08 20.18 -28.79
CA PRO A 47 40.39 21.46 -28.14
C PRO A 47 39.61 21.67 -26.83
N PRO A 48 40.24 22.20 -25.76
CA PRO A 48 39.66 22.26 -24.42
C PRO A 48 38.34 23.05 -24.36
N HIS A 49 38.25 24.16 -25.09
CA HIS A 49 37.04 25.00 -25.14
C HIS A 49 35.82 24.31 -25.79
N VAL A 50 36.04 23.26 -26.59
CA VAL A 50 34.95 22.45 -27.17
C VAL A 50 34.46 21.44 -26.14
N ILE A 51 35.39 20.77 -25.45
CA ILE A 51 35.10 19.82 -24.36
C ILE A 51 34.30 20.53 -23.26
N GLU A 52 34.75 21.71 -22.84
CA GLU A 52 34.08 22.54 -21.83
C GLU A 52 32.66 22.93 -22.27
N ARG A 53 32.47 23.36 -23.52
CA ARG A 53 31.13 23.70 -24.05
C ARG A 53 30.17 22.50 -24.02
N VAL A 54 30.64 21.32 -24.44
CA VAL A 54 29.84 20.09 -24.45
C VAL A 54 29.53 19.62 -23.03
N ARG A 55 30.50 19.71 -22.11
CA ARG A 55 30.29 19.45 -20.69
C ARG A 55 29.23 20.37 -20.09
N ASN A 56 29.28 21.66 -20.40
CA ASN A 56 28.32 22.64 -19.91
C ASN A 56 26.90 22.39 -20.45
N ASP A 57 26.76 22.03 -21.73
CA ASP A 57 25.48 21.62 -22.33
C ASP A 57 24.89 20.38 -21.63
N TYR A 58 25.66 19.31 -21.47
CA TYR A 58 25.20 18.12 -20.74
C TYR A 58 24.90 18.41 -19.26
N THR A 59 25.65 19.29 -18.61
CA THR A 59 25.40 19.68 -17.22
C THR A 59 24.09 20.47 -17.10
N ALA A 60 23.81 21.40 -18.03
CA ALA A 60 22.55 22.13 -18.07
C ALA A 60 21.35 21.20 -18.33
N ARG A 61 21.48 20.23 -19.24
CA ARG A 61 20.45 19.21 -19.48
C ARG A 61 20.22 18.32 -18.26
N LEU A 62 21.29 17.91 -17.57
CA LEU A 62 21.17 17.14 -16.32
C LEU A 62 20.39 17.94 -15.26
N THR A 63 20.75 19.20 -15.05
CA THR A 63 20.03 20.10 -14.12
C THR A 63 18.56 20.25 -14.49
N GLN A 64 18.22 20.34 -15.79
CA GLN A 64 16.84 20.37 -16.24
C GLN A 64 16.08 19.07 -15.91
N VAL A 65 16.64 17.90 -16.27
CA VAL A 65 16.01 16.60 -16.03
C VAL A 65 15.85 16.33 -14.54
N THR A 66 16.84 16.66 -13.70
CA THR A 66 16.74 16.51 -12.23
C THR A 66 15.65 17.41 -11.63
N ARG A 67 15.45 18.64 -12.15
CA ARG A 67 14.34 19.50 -11.72
C ARG A 67 12.98 18.92 -12.11
N GLU A 68 12.83 18.45 -13.35
CA GLU A 68 11.59 17.84 -13.85
C GLU A 68 11.26 16.52 -13.11
N LEU A 69 12.29 15.73 -12.75
CA LEU A 69 12.15 14.59 -11.84
C LEU A 69 11.65 15.04 -10.46
N GLY A 70 12.22 16.10 -9.86
CA GLY A 70 11.76 16.65 -8.59
C GLY A 70 10.28 17.05 -8.60
N GLU A 71 9.84 17.75 -9.66
CA GLU A 71 8.43 18.14 -9.86
C GLU A 71 7.50 16.92 -9.99
N HIS A 72 7.98 15.82 -10.58
CA HIS A 72 7.24 14.56 -10.61
C HIS A 72 7.28 13.77 -9.31
N ALA A 73 8.35 13.87 -8.51
CA ALA A 73 8.54 13.11 -7.26
C ALA A 73 7.41 13.37 -6.27
N ASP A 74 7.01 14.64 -6.11
CA ASP A 74 5.92 15.01 -5.21
C ASP A 74 4.56 14.46 -5.68
N GLY A 75 4.35 14.31 -7.00
CA GLY A 75 3.19 13.62 -7.56
C GLY A 75 3.21 12.12 -7.29
N VAL A 76 4.39 11.49 -7.30
CA VAL A 76 4.56 10.06 -6.94
C VAL A 76 4.32 9.85 -5.44
N ARG A 77 4.88 10.71 -4.58
CA ARG A 77 4.65 10.70 -3.11
C ARG A 77 3.16 10.85 -2.76
N GLN A 78 2.46 11.81 -3.36
CA GLN A 78 1.00 11.96 -3.20
C GLN A 78 0.23 10.72 -3.69
N GLY A 79 0.71 10.05 -4.74
CA GLY A 79 0.18 8.78 -5.21
C GLY A 79 0.36 7.65 -4.19
N LEU A 80 1.52 7.58 -3.54
CA LEU A 80 1.86 6.59 -2.51
C LEU A 80 1.00 6.79 -1.26
N ASP A 81 0.86 8.02 -0.77
CA ASP A 81 -0.03 8.37 0.35
C ASP A 81 -1.49 7.97 0.05
N ALA A 82 -1.95 8.23 -1.18
CA ALA A 82 -3.30 7.83 -1.61
C ALA A 82 -3.46 6.31 -1.70
N ALA A 83 -2.40 5.57 -2.09
CA ALA A 83 -2.39 4.12 -2.13
C ALA A 83 -2.41 3.51 -0.71
N HIS A 84 -1.62 4.05 0.23
CA HIS A 84 -1.66 3.71 1.66
C HIS A 84 -3.05 3.97 2.27
N ALA A 85 -3.64 5.14 2.02
CA ALA A 85 -4.99 5.46 2.50
C ALA A 85 -6.05 4.51 1.92
N ARG A 86 -5.93 4.13 0.63
CA ARG A 86 -6.80 3.14 -0.01
C ARG A 86 -6.63 1.75 0.59
N HIS A 87 -5.40 1.31 0.82
CA HIS A 87 -5.11 0.02 1.47
C HIS A 87 -5.77 -0.08 2.85
N ALA A 88 -5.52 0.90 3.73
CA ALA A 88 -6.09 0.92 5.07
C ALA A 88 -7.64 0.97 5.07
N ALA A 89 -8.25 1.69 4.11
CA ALA A 89 -9.70 1.72 3.95
C ALA A 89 -10.27 0.35 3.51
N LEU A 90 -9.63 -0.31 2.54
CA LEU A 90 -10.03 -1.64 2.07
C LEU A 90 -9.83 -2.72 3.14
N GLU A 91 -8.77 -2.64 3.94
CA GLU A 91 -8.51 -3.57 5.05
C GLU A 91 -9.61 -3.47 6.12
N LYS A 92 -9.96 -2.24 6.50
CA LYS A 92 -11.06 -1.98 7.43
C LYS A 92 -12.40 -2.47 6.89
N GLU A 93 -12.70 -2.26 5.60
CA GLU A 93 -13.93 -2.81 5.01
C GLU A 93 -13.90 -4.34 4.97
N GLN A 94 -12.78 -4.95 4.57
CA GLN A 94 -12.65 -6.40 4.52
C GLN A 94 -12.85 -7.02 5.92
N GLN A 95 -12.32 -6.40 6.98
CA GLN A 95 -12.56 -6.86 8.34
C GLN A 95 -14.03 -6.74 8.73
N ALA A 96 -14.68 -5.59 8.46
CA ALA A 96 -16.11 -5.43 8.72
C ALA A 96 -16.97 -6.50 8.00
N ARG A 97 -16.64 -6.86 6.74
CA ARG A 97 -17.33 -7.96 6.04
C ARG A 97 -17.07 -9.35 6.63
N LYS A 98 -15.89 -9.60 7.21
CA LYS A 98 -15.61 -10.84 7.95
C LYS A 98 -16.40 -10.90 9.26
N ASP A 99 -16.55 -9.77 9.94
CA ASP A 99 -17.31 -9.66 11.18
C ASP A 99 -18.82 -9.83 10.93
N GLU A 100 -19.38 -9.18 9.89
CA GLU A 100 -20.74 -9.42 9.38
C GLU A 100 -20.99 -10.92 9.09
N LEU A 101 -20.00 -11.61 8.51
CA LEU A 101 -20.07 -13.03 8.19
C LEU A 101 -19.99 -13.92 9.45
N ALA A 102 -19.21 -13.53 10.45
CA ALA A 102 -19.15 -14.19 11.75
C ALA A 102 -20.47 -14.04 12.52
N GLU A 103 -21.04 -12.83 12.54
CA GLU A 103 -22.35 -12.55 13.13
C GLU A 103 -23.46 -13.34 12.42
N LEU A 104 -23.45 -13.39 11.09
CA LEU A 104 -24.40 -14.17 10.30
C LEU A 104 -24.39 -15.67 10.65
N ARG A 105 -23.20 -16.24 10.91
CA ARG A 105 -23.05 -17.62 11.40
C ARG A 105 -23.65 -17.79 12.80
N LEU A 106 -23.40 -16.83 13.69
CA LEU A 106 -23.96 -16.86 15.05
C LEU A 106 -25.50 -16.81 15.03
N ARG A 107 -26.10 -15.89 14.25
CA ARG A 107 -27.57 -15.80 14.10
C ARG A 107 -28.19 -17.08 13.54
N ARG A 108 -27.51 -17.75 12.58
CA ARG A 108 -27.93 -19.08 12.10
C ARG A 108 -27.84 -20.16 13.18
N GLN A 109 -26.81 -20.13 14.02
CA GLN A 109 -26.63 -21.07 15.14
C GLN A 109 -27.68 -20.86 16.25
N VAL A 110 -28.07 -19.62 16.54
CA VAL A 110 -29.16 -19.26 17.46
C VAL A 110 -30.54 -19.64 16.90
N GLY A 111 -30.65 -19.81 15.57
CA GLY A 111 -31.88 -20.23 14.88
C GLY A 111 -32.72 -19.09 14.33
N GLU A 112 -32.21 -17.85 14.34
CA GLU A 112 -32.90 -16.65 13.83
C GLU A 112 -33.04 -16.64 12.29
N LEU A 113 -32.13 -17.33 11.59
CA LEU A 113 -32.12 -17.46 10.14
C LEU A 113 -32.41 -18.90 9.71
N ASP A 114 -33.17 -19.05 8.63
CA ASP A 114 -33.30 -20.31 7.89
C ASP A 114 -32.05 -20.62 7.05
N GLU A 115 -31.93 -21.87 6.61
CA GLU A 115 -30.77 -22.38 5.86
C GLU A 115 -30.60 -21.72 4.48
N GLY A 116 -31.72 -21.36 3.83
CA GLY A 116 -31.70 -20.74 2.50
C GLY A 116 -31.16 -19.32 2.57
N ARG A 117 -31.80 -18.46 3.37
CA ARG A 117 -31.35 -17.09 3.60
C ARG A 117 -29.91 -17.03 4.13
N PHE A 118 -29.53 -17.97 5.01
CA PHE A 118 -28.16 -18.06 5.49
C PHE A 118 -27.16 -18.35 4.37
N LYS A 119 -27.41 -19.34 3.51
CA LYS A 119 -26.55 -19.66 2.37
C LYS A 119 -26.42 -18.48 1.40
N ASP A 120 -27.53 -17.86 1.05
CA ASP A 120 -27.57 -16.73 0.12
C ASP A 120 -26.77 -15.52 0.66
N GLN A 121 -26.94 -15.18 1.93
CA GLN A 121 -26.22 -14.06 2.56
C GLN A 121 -24.73 -14.41 2.77
N GLN A 122 -24.43 -15.65 3.20
CA GLN A 122 -23.06 -16.12 3.39
C GLN A 122 -22.27 -16.11 2.07
N GLN A 123 -22.89 -16.55 0.97
CA GLN A 123 -22.24 -16.56 -0.33
C GLN A 123 -21.94 -15.14 -0.80
N LYS A 124 -22.89 -14.21 -0.68
CA LYS A 124 -22.69 -12.79 -1.02
C LYS A 124 -21.53 -12.17 -0.23
N LEU A 125 -21.53 -12.32 1.10
CA LEU A 125 -20.46 -11.80 1.95
C LEU A 125 -19.10 -12.43 1.63
N ARG A 126 -19.03 -13.74 1.35
CA ARG A 126 -17.79 -14.40 0.90
C ARG A 126 -17.26 -13.78 -0.39
N THR A 127 -18.11 -13.63 -1.41
CA THR A 127 -17.72 -13.02 -2.69
C THR A 127 -17.20 -11.60 -2.47
N THR A 128 -17.86 -10.78 -1.64
CA THR A 128 -17.37 -9.43 -1.32
C THR A 128 -16.03 -9.43 -0.58
N VAL A 129 -15.81 -10.35 0.37
CA VAL A 129 -14.50 -10.49 1.05
C VAL A 129 -13.39 -10.91 0.07
N GLU A 130 -13.68 -11.80 -0.88
CA GLU A 130 -12.76 -12.23 -1.94
C GLU A 130 -12.46 -11.10 -2.95
N GLU A 131 -13.45 -10.27 -3.29
CA GLU A 131 -13.27 -9.07 -4.13
C GLU A 131 -12.40 -8.03 -3.42
N LEU A 132 -12.71 -7.69 -2.17
CA LEU A 132 -11.89 -6.79 -1.35
C LEU A 132 -10.45 -7.31 -1.16
N GLY A 133 -10.25 -8.64 -1.10
CA GLY A 133 -8.92 -9.25 -1.09
C GLY A 133 -8.13 -9.03 -2.37
N LYS A 134 -8.79 -9.04 -3.54
CA LYS A 134 -8.15 -8.71 -4.83
C LYS A 134 -7.81 -7.23 -4.92
N ASP A 135 -8.68 -6.37 -4.41
CA ASP A 135 -8.45 -4.92 -4.37
C ASP A 135 -7.30 -4.55 -3.42
N LEU A 136 -7.19 -5.19 -2.25
CA LEU A 136 -6.04 -5.07 -1.34
C LEU A 136 -4.74 -5.49 -2.03
N ALA A 137 -4.71 -6.65 -2.68
CA ALA A 137 -3.55 -7.12 -3.43
C ALA A 137 -3.23 -6.22 -4.65
N SER A 138 -4.20 -5.46 -5.18
CA SER A 138 -3.91 -4.40 -6.16
C SER A 138 -3.26 -3.19 -5.49
N ALA A 139 -3.80 -2.73 -4.37
CA ALA A 139 -3.26 -1.57 -3.65
C ALA A 139 -1.81 -1.81 -3.18
N LEU A 140 -1.48 -3.00 -2.67
CA LEU A 140 -0.09 -3.35 -2.33
C LEU A 140 0.85 -3.28 -3.53
N ARG A 141 0.47 -3.82 -4.69
CA ARG A 141 1.30 -3.70 -5.91
C ARG A 141 1.42 -2.27 -6.44
N ASP A 142 0.41 -1.43 -6.19
CA ASP A 142 0.48 0.00 -6.51
C ASP A 142 1.45 0.72 -5.53
N ILE A 143 1.48 0.33 -4.25
CA ILE A 143 2.43 0.81 -3.22
C ILE A 143 3.86 0.40 -3.59
N ASP A 144 4.14 -0.90 -3.72
CA ASP A 144 5.47 -1.45 -4.01
C ASP A 144 6.11 -0.75 -5.23
N ARG A 145 5.31 -0.51 -6.28
CA ARG A 145 5.76 0.17 -7.50
C ARG A 145 6.08 1.65 -7.26
N LEU A 146 5.27 2.37 -6.48
CA LEU A 146 5.49 3.79 -6.23
C LEU A 146 6.72 4.00 -5.33
N GLU A 147 6.96 3.11 -4.38
CA GLU A 147 8.21 3.05 -3.59
C GLU A 147 9.42 2.76 -4.48
N GLU A 148 9.34 1.76 -5.37
CA GLU A 148 10.40 1.46 -6.35
C GLU A 148 10.70 2.66 -7.27
N ILE A 149 9.69 3.39 -7.72
CA ILE A 149 9.90 4.61 -8.52
C ILE A 149 10.63 5.67 -7.70
N LEU A 150 10.26 5.89 -6.43
CA LEU A 150 10.93 6.88 -5.57
C LEU A 150 12.39 6.50 -5.27
N ASP A 151 12.69 5.24 -4.94
CA ASP A 151 14.07 4.77 -4.74
C ASP A 151 14.93 5.02 -5.99
N ASN A 152 14.40 4.70 -7.19
CA ASN A 152 15.10 4.96 -8.45
C ASN A 152 15.29 6.46 -8.78
N MET A 153 14.47 7.36 -8.21
CA MET A 153 14.64 8.81 -8.35
C MET A 153 15.66 9.38 -7.36
N ASP A 154 15.56 8.96 -6.10
CA ASP A 154 16.38 9.44 -4.99
C ASP A 154 17.79 8.79 -5.00
N ARG A 155 18.00 7.70 -5.75
CA ARG A 155 19.31 7.07 -5.95
C ARG A 155 20.31 8.02 -6.60
N GLU A 156 21.22 8.56 -5.80
CA GLU A 156 22.42 9.23 -6.29
C GLU A 156 23.38 8.23 -6.95
N PRO A 157 24.18 8.68 -7.95
CA PRO A 157 25.25 7.86 -8.51
C PRO A 157 26.36 7.66 -7.46
N ASP A 158 26.29 6.53 -6.76
CA ASP A 158 27.18 6.16 -5.66
C ASP A 158 28.68 6.37 -6.01
N PRO A 159 29.38 7.32 -5.35
CA PRO A 159 30.80 7.53 -5.57
C PRO A 159 31.67 6.41 -4.94
N ALA A 160 31.14 5.61 -4.01
CA ALA A 160 31.89 4.63 -3.24
C ALA A 160 32.30 3.38 -4.05
N ALA A 161 31.68 3.12 -5.20
CA ALA A 161 32.11 2.06 -6.13
C ALA A 161 33.51 2.30 -6.76
N ARG A 162 34.20 3.39 -6.40
CA ARG A 162 35.58 3.70 -6.82
C ARG A 162 36.65 3.44 -5.75
N GLU A 163 36.29 3.04 -4.53
CA GLU A 163 37.24 2.76 -3.44
C GLU A 163 37.24 1.28 -2.99
N ASP A 164 37.42 0.34 -3.92
CA ASP A 164 37.88 -1.02 -3.62
C ASP A 164 39.14 -1.39 -4.44
N LYS A 165 40.25 -0.70 -4.15
CA LYS A 165 41.62 -1.21 -4.37
C LYS A 165 42.70 -0.32 -3.74
N GLY A 166 42.85 -0.46 -2.43
CA GLY A 166 43.85 0.22 -1.60
C GLY A 166 43.26 0.40 -0.21
N GLU A 167 43.87 -0.02 0.89
CA GLU A 167 45.25 -0.48 1.08
C GLU A 167 45.27 -1.46 2.26
N LYS A 168 45.71 -2.72 2.05
CA LYS A 168 45.98 -3.65 3.16
C LYS A 168 47.26 -3.23 3.88
N ARG A 169 47.16 -2.18 4.69
CA ARG A 169 48.25 -1.71 5.55
C ARG A 169 48.40 -2.65 6.75
N VAL A 170 49.48 -3.43 6.67
CA VAL A 170 50.00 -4.40 7.65
C VAL A 170 49.75 -4.00 9.11
N GLU A 171 49.06 -4.85 9.86
CA GLU A 171 49.09 -4.84 11.34
C GLU A 171 50.43 -5.41 11.86
N PRO A 172 51.19 -4.67 12.70
CA PRO A 172 52.26 -5.24 13.48
C PRO A 172 51.74 -5.76 14.83
N LYS A 173 51.82 -7.07 14.98
CA LYS A 173 51.65 -7.85 16.21
C LYS A 173 52.47 -7.31 17.39
N ALA A 174 51.77 -6.92 18.46
CA ALA A 174 52.25 -6.78 19.84
C ALA A 174 51.01 -6.86 20.75
N GLU A 175 51.01 -7.33 22.00
CA GLU A 175 51.80 -8.24 22.82
C GLU A 175 51.02 -8.30 24.15
N LYS A 176 50.85 -9.47 24.78
CA LYS A 176 49.99 -9.64 25.96
C LYS A 176 50.79 -9.41 27.26
N PRO A 177 50.29 -8.60 28.23
CA PRO A 177 50.55 -8.95 29.62
C PRO A 177 49.39 -8.73 30.62
N LYS A 178 49.13 -9.82 31.36
CA LYS A 178 48.80 -9.88 32.81
C LYS A 178 47.60 -9.08 33.39
N GLU A 179 46.54 -9.84 33.59
CA GLU A 179 45.74 -9.95 34.82
C GLU A 179 46.48 -9.63 36.15
N PRO A 180 45.80 -8.96 37.09
CA PRO A 180 45.80 -9.41 38.48
C PRO A 180 44.40 -9.45 39.13
N GLU A 181 44.14 -10.53 39.85
CA GLU A 181 42.99 -10.74 40.75
C GLU A 181 43.31 -10.21 42.19
N PRO A 182 42.41 -10.27 43.20
CA PRO A 182 41.39 -9.26 43.49
C PRO A 182 41.59 -8.52 44.83
N ALA A 183 41.00 -7.33 44.98
CA ALA A 183 41.02 -6.54 46.21
C ALA A 183 39.62 -6.37 46.85
N LYS A 184 39.49 -6.69 48.14
CA LYS A 184 38.25 -6.59 48.93
C LYS A 184 38.06 -5.19 49.54
N ALA A 185 36.96 -4.52 49.23
CA ALA A 185 36.30 -3.45 49.99
C ALA A 185 34.97 -3.11 49.27
N LYS A 186 33.91 -2.61 49.89
CA LYS A 186 33.46 -2.50 51.29
C LYS A 186 31.96 -2.17 51.19
N VAL A 187 31.10 -2.78 52.01
CA VAL A 187 29.65 -2.50 51.93
C VAL A 187 29.37 -1.06 52.34
N GLU A 188 28.71 -0.31 51.46
CA GLU A 188 28.15 1.02 51.73
C GLU A 188 26.66 0.98 51.37
N ALA A 189 25.81 1.43 52.29
CA ALA A 189 24.36 1.24 52.20
C ALA A 189 23.71 2.30 51.28
N PRO A 190 22.70 1.94 50.47
CA PRO A 190 21.99 2.91 49.66
C PRO A 190 21.18 3.90 50.54
N PRO A 191 21.03 5.16 50.10
CA PRO A 191 20.20 6.15 50.80
C PRO A 191 18.71 5.75 50.73
N PRO A 192 17.88 6.21 51.69
CA PRO A 192 16.45 5.95 51.65
C PRO A 192 15.78 6.66 50.45
N PRO A 193 14.73 6.06 49.86
CA PRO A 193 14.03 6.66 48.74
C PRO A 193 13.29 7.95 49.15
N PRO A 194 13.14 8.94 48.24
CA PRO A 194 12.33 10.12 48.49
C PRO A 194 10.84 9.75 48.66
N PRO A 195 10.07 10.51 49.44
CA PRO A 195 8.63 10.28 49.57
C PRO A 195 7.90 10.52 48.23
N PRO A 196 6.80 9.81 47.96
CA PRO A 196 6.04 9.99 46.73
C PRO A 196 5.40 11.38 46.66
N PRO A 197 5.24 11.98 45.47
CA PRO A 197 4.52 13.23 45.30
C PRO A 197 3.04 13.08 45.68
N PRO A 198 2.39 14.14 46.21
CA PRO A 198 0.98 14.09 46.55
C PRO A 198 0.11 13.87 45.31
N ALA A 199 -0.93 13.05 45.45
CA ALA A 199 -1.86 12.75 44.36
C ALA A 199 -2.58 14.02 43.85
N PRO A 200 -2.83 14.15 42.54
CA PRO A 200 -3.61 15.26 42.01
C PRO A 200 -5.07 15.19 42.52
N PRO A 201 -5.71 16.33 42.84
CA PRO A 201 -7.11 16.36 43.25
C PRO A 201 -8.02 15.89 42.11
N ALA A 202 -9.06 15.14 42.45
CA ALA A 202 -10.04 14.65 41.49
C ALA A 202 -10.80 15.83 40.82
N PRO A 203 -11.10 15.74 39.51
CA PRO A 203 -11.90 16.76 38.85
C PRO A 203 -13.35 16.77 39.40
N PRO A 204 -13.94 17.94 39.69
CA PRO A 204 -15.35 18.01 40.08
C PRO A 204 -16.24 17.59 38.92
N ALA A 205 -17.31 16.84 39.24
CA ALA A 205 -18.30 16.41 38.26
C ALA A 205 -19.06 17.63 37.72
N ALA A 206 -18.83 17.97 36.44
CA ALA A 206 -19.59 19.00 35.75
C ALA A 206 -20.96 18.47 35.35
N GLU A 207 -22.01 19.18 35.78
CA GLU A 207 -23.41 18.84 35.53
C GLU A 207 -23.77 18.91 34.04
N GLN A 208 -24.67 18.03 33.60
CA GLN A 208 -25.21 18.04 32.24
C GLN A 208 -26.24 19.17 32.09
N PRO A 209 -26.11 20.10 31.12
CA PRO A 209 -27.16 21.06 30.81
C PRO A 209 -28.38 20.37 30.18
N ALA A 210 -29.57 20.66 30.71
CA ALA A 210 -30.82 20.06 30.27
C ALA A 210 -31.27 20.54 28.87
N ALA A 211 -32.06 19.71 28.19
CA ALA A 211 -32.60 19.99 26.87
C ALA A 211 -33.61 21.16 26.86
N PRO A 212 -33.67 21.98 25.78
CA PRO A 212 -34.65 23.06 25.65
C PRO A 212 -36.04 22.53 25.23
N PRO A 213 -37.13 23.04 25.82
CA PRO A 213 -38.49 22.73 25.37
C PRO A 213 -38.95 23.64 24.22
N ALA A 214 -39.76 23.07 23.33
CA ALA A 214 -40.70 23.78 22.45
C ALA A 214 -42.13 23.36 22.85
N PRO A 215 -43.23 23.94 22.31
CA PRO A 215 -43.35 25.07 21.38
C PRO A 215 -44.37 26.15 21.84
N ALA A 216 -44.56 27.21 21.06
CA ALA A 216 -45.82 27.98 21.04
C ALA A 216 -46.05 28.60 19.65
N ALA A 217 -47.27 28.47 19.12
CA ALA A 217 -47.66 29.02 17.83
C ALA A 217 -48.36 30.38 17.99
N VAL A 218 -48.08 31.33 17.10
CA VAL A 218 -48.85 32.57 16.94
C VAL A 218 -49.07 32.83 15.45
N ALA A 219 -50.33 33.12 15.10
CA ALA A 219 -50.81 33.40 13.75
C ALA A 219 -51.02 34.93 13.56
N PRO A 220 -51.38 35.43 12.35
CA PRO A 220 -50.74 36.63 11.78
C PRO A 220 -51.57 37.93 11.90
N PRO A 221 -50.96 39.07 11.55
CA PRO A 221 -51.69 40.18 10.95
C PRO A 221 -51.10 40.69 9.61
N GLU A 222 -52.04 40.97 8.69
CA GLU A 222 -52.14 42.08 7.72
C GLU A 222 -51.00 42.46 6.74
N GLN A 223 -51.40 42.61 5.48
CA GLN A 223 -50.68 43.26 4.38
C GLN A 223 -50.75 44.80 4.52
N PRO A 224 -49.86 45.56 3.84
CA PRO A 224 -50.37 46.21 2.61
C PRO A 224 -49.36 46.46 1.46
N ALA A 225 -49.92 46.40 0.24
CA ALA A 225 -49.64 47.27 -0.92
C ALA A 225 -48.30 47.24 -1.74
N LYS A 226 -48.48 46.85 -3.02
CA LYS A 226 -47.95 47.46 -4.27
C LYS A 226 -46.44 47.42 -4.65
N ALA A 227 -46.13 46.53 -5.59
CA ALA A 227 -45.41 46.68 -6.90
C ALA A 227 -44.56 47.96 -7.16
N PRO A 228 -43.41 47.84 -7.86
CA PRO A 228 -43.43 47.62 -9.33
C PRO A 228 -42.43 46.60 -9.93
N ASP A 229 -42.67 46.28 -11.21
CA ASP A 229 -41.92 45.44 -12.17
C ASP A 229 -40.43 45.09 -11.92
N GLU A 230 -40.11 43.81 -12.11
CA GLU A 230 -38.75 43.28 -12.31
C GLU A 230 -38.68 42.44 -13.61
N PRO A 231 -37.65 42.61 -14.47
CA PRO A 231 -37.68 42.13 -15.85
C PRO A 231 -37.38 40.64 -16.02
N LYS A 232 -38.11 40.03 -16.96
CA LYS A 232 -38.06 38.61 -17.35
C LYS A 232 -36.69 38.23 -17.98
N PRO A 233 -35.97 37.21 -17.48
CA PRO A 233 -34.72 36.76 -18.10
C PRO A 233 -34.97 36.08 -19.45
N ARG A 234 -34.07 36.36 -20.40
CA ARG A 234 -34.09 35.91 -21.79
C ARG A 234 -33.53 34.48 -21.90
N PRO A 235 -34.16 33.54 -22.61
CA PRO A 235 -33.53 32.26 -22.92
C PRO A 235 -32.29 32.47 -23.80
N ALA A 236 -31.17 31.89 -23.43
CA ALA A 236 -29.97 31.86 -24.26
C ALA A 236 -30.03 30.66 -25.22
N GLU A 237 -29.73 30.90 -26.50
CA GLU A 237 -29.53 29.85 -27.50
C GLU A 237 -28.20 29.12 -27.25
N PRO A 238 -28.10 27.81 -27.57
CA PRO A 238 -26.84 27.09 -27.47
C PRO A 238 -25.89 27.50 -28.61
N PRO A 239 -24.60 27.78 -28.34
CA PRO A 239 -23.60 27.97 -29.40
C PRO A 239 -23.35 26.68 -30.17
N ALA A 240 -22.87 26.84 -31.41
CA ALA A 240 -22.73 25.78 -32.41
C ALA A 240 -21.63 24.76 -32.06
N ALA A 241 -21.68 23.62 -32.74
CA ALA A 241 -20.71 22.53 -32.58
C ALA A 241 -19.29 22.94 -32.99
N ASP A 242 -18.35 22.82 -32.06
CA ASP A 242 -16.93 22.72 -32.38
C ASP A 242 -16.68 21.48 -33.23
N GLN A 243 -16.00 21.65 -34.35
CA GLN A 243 -15.71 20.59 -35.29
C GLN A 243 -14.49 19.76 -34.86
N ASP A 244 -14.52 18.49 -35.24
CA ASP A 244 -13.61 17.44 -34.77
C ASP A 244 -12.18 17.55 -35.33
N GLU A 245 -11.32 18.34 -34.68
CA GLU A 245 -9.88 18.44 -35.01
C GLU A 245 -9.11 17.11 -34.83
N LEU A 246 -9.71 16.08 -34.21
CA LEU A 246 -9.09 14.76 -34.06
C LEU A 246 -9.33 13.83 -35.26
N SER A 247 -10.30 14.13 -36.13
CA SER A 247 -10.45 13.42 -37.41
C SER A 247 -9.35 13.78 -38.42
N PHE A 248 -8.80 14.99 -38.37
CA PHE A 248 -7.68 15.41 -39.22
C PHE A 248 -6.42 14.57 -38.96
N LEU A 249 -6.06 14.35 -37.69
CA LEU A 249 -4.87 13.57 -37.31
C LEU A 249 -4.96 12.07 -37.67
N ARG A 250 -6.18 11.53 -37.83
CA ARG A 250 -6.39 10.17 -38.37
C ARG A 250 -6.21 10.08 -39.89
N SER A 251 -6.41 11.18 -40.61
CA SER A 251 -6.29 11.21 -42.08
C SER A 251 -4.83 11.20 -42.56
N VAL A 252 -3.91 11.79 -41.80
CA VAL A 252 -2.49 11.95 -42.19
C VAL A 252 -1.63 10.70 -41.88
N THR A 253 -2.11 9.78 -41.03
CA THR A 253 -1.35 8.58 -40.61
C THR A 253 -1.87 7.27 -41.19
N SER A 254 -3.03 7.27 -41.84
CA SER A 254 -3.67 6.07 -42.43
C SER A 254 -3.25 5.83 -43.90
N GLY A 255 -1.97 6.03 -44.19
CA GLY A 255 -1.43 6.21 -45.56
C GLY A 255 -0.47 5.14 -46.06
N ALA A 256 -0.53 3.90 -45.55
CA ALA A 256 0.25 2.78 -46.09
C ALA A 256 -0.40 1.41 -45.87
N GLU A 257 -0.20 0.53 -46.86
CA GLU A 257 -0.44 -0.92 -46.89
C GLU A 257 -1.87 -1.51 -47.09
N LYS A 258 -2.05 -2.00 -48.33
CA LYS A 258 -2.62 -3.31 -48.74
C LYS A 258 -4.12 -3.48 -49.07
N ALA A 259 -4.33 -3.76 -50.36
CA ALA A 259 -5.22 -4.77 -50.93
C ALA A 259 -4.60 -5.26 -52.27
N PRO A 260 -5.06 -6.34 -52.96
CA PRO A 260 -6.16 -7.28 -52.69
C PRO A 260 -5.67 -8.77 -52.80
N PRO A 261 -6.49 -9.83 -53.07
CA PRO A 261 -7.95 -9.98 -53.09
C PRO A 261 -8.54 -11.17 -52.28
N LYS A 262 -9.87 -11.18 -52.12
CA LYS A 262 -10.76 -12.35 -51.82
C LYS A 262 -10.97 -13.20 -53.11
N PRO A 263 -11.69 -14.38 -53.17
CA PRO A 263 -12.80 -14.89 -52.33
C PRO A 263 -12.76 -16.46 -52.16
N PRO A 264 -13.86 -17.26 -52.01
CA PRO A 264 -15.27 -16.98 -51.71
C PRO A 264 -15.99 -17.83 -50.62
N THR A 265 -17.14 -17.33 -50.20
CA THR A 265 -18.38 -17.97 -49.67
C THR A 265 -18.48 -19.46 -49.31
N GLY A 266 -19.08 -19.74 -48.15
CA GLY A 266 -19.84 -20.97 -47.84
C GLY A 266 -20.90 -20.70 -46.75
N LYS A 267 -22.15 -21.16 -46.94
CA LYS A 267 -23.28 -21.03 -45.99
C LYS A 267 -23.59 -22.40 -45.33
N PRO A 268 -24.41 -22.46 -44.25
CA PRO A 268 -24.50 -23.64 -43.39
C PRO A 268 -25.59 -24.63 -43.81
N ASP A 269 -25.42 -25.88 -43.39
CA ASP A 269 -26.47 -26.91 -43.35
C ASP A 269 -26.48 -27.63 -41.98
N ALA A 270 -27.65 -28.19 -41.63
CA ALA A 270 -28.00 -28.68 -40.30
C ALA A 270 -28.05 -30.24 -40.25
N PRO A 271 -28.46 -30.89 -39.13
CA PRO A 271 -27.99 -32.24 -38.74
C PRO A 271 -28.79 -33.40 -39.34
N PRO A 272 -28.46 -34.66 -38.96
CA PRO A 272 -29.46 -35.40 -38.17
C PRO A 272 -28.94 -36.41 -37.11
N ALA A 273 -29.87 -36.73 -36.19
CA ALA A 273 -30.14 -38.04 -35.56
C ALA A 273 -29.21 -38.66 -34.48
N ALA A 274 -29.74 -38.67 -33.24
CA ALA A 274 -29.68 -39.78 -32.27
C ALA A 274 -30.77 -40.85 -32.64
N PRO A 275 -31.16 -41.89 -31.85
CA PRO A 275 -30.82 -42.34 -30.47
C PRO A 275 -30.45 -43.86 -30.48
N PRO A 276 -30.79 -44.79 -29.54
CA PRO A 276 -31.32 -44.80 -28.14
C PRO A 276 -30.37 -45.53 -27.14
N ALA A 277 -30.66 -45.81 -25.85
CA ALA A 277 -31.48 -45.20 -24.76
C ALA A 277 -31.13 -45.94 -23.42
N GLU A 278 -31.96 -45.77 -22.37
CA GLU A 278 -31.99 -46.51 -21.08
C GLU A 278 -30.81 -46.25 -20.09
N GLY A 279 -30.99 -46.15 -18.77
CA GLY A 279 -32.19 -46.17 -17.92
C GLY A 279 -31.80 -46.45 -16.46
N GLY A 280 -32.50 -45.87 -15.46
CA GLY A 280 -32.32 -46.23 -14.04
C GLY A 280 -32.28 -45.06 -13.05
N GLU A 281 -33.33 -44.93 -12.24
CA GLU A 281 -33.38 -44.02 -11.09
C GLU A 281 -33.13 -44.76 -9.75
N LYS A 282 -32.58 -44.03 -8.75
CA LYS A 282 -32.77 -44.22 -7.28
C LYS A 282 -32.09 -45.44 -6.59
N PRO A 283 -31.93 -45.43 -5.24
CA PRO A 283 -31.62 -44.30 -4.33
C PRO A 283 -30.66 -44.65 -3.14
N PHE A 284 -30.35 -43.62 -2.32
CA PHE A 284 -30.16 -43.64 -0.84
C PHE A 284 -29.01 -44.43 -0.17
N TYR A 285 -28.21 -43.70 0.64
CA TYR A 285 -27.33 -44.10 1.77
C TYR A 285 -26.61 -45.47 1.79
N VAL A 286 -25.28 -45.42 1.80
CA VAL A 286 -24.45 -46.29 2.64
C VAL A 286 -23.48 -45.43 3.44
N LEU A 287 -23.52 -45.57 4.76
CA LEU A 287 -22.49 -45.14 5.70
C LEU A 287 -21.47 -46.29 5.78
N GLU A 288 -20.16 -46.03 5.67
CA GLU A 288 -19.01 -46.77 6.24
C GLU A 288 -17.72 -46.70 5.39
N GLN A 289 -16.59 -46.97 6.05
CA GLN A 289 -15.24 -47.24 5.52
C GLN A 289 -14.43 -46.05 4.98
N MET A 290 -13.75 -45.38 5.93
CA MET A 290 -12.54 -44.60 5.68
C MET A 290 -11.38 -45.54 5.30
N PRO A 291 -10.59 -45.28 4.24
CA PRO A 291 -9.29 -45.91 4.06
C PRO A 291 -8.23 -45.27 4.97
N GLU A 292 -7.24 -46.06 5.37
CA GLU A 292 -6.27 -45.69 6.41
C GLU A 292 -5.20 -44.67 5.97
N LYS A 293 -4.56 -44.05 6.98
CA LYS A 293 -3.45 -43.08 6.82
C LYS A 293 -2.26 -43.63 6.04
N PRO A 294 -1.73 -42.88 5.06
CA PRO A 294 -0.30 -42.77 4.85
C PRO A 294 0.30 -41.96 6.02
N LYS A 295 1.31 -42.50 6.70
CA LYS A 295 2.21 -41.72 7.55
C LYS A 295 3.21 -40.95 6.65
N ASP A 296 4.02 -40.09 7.26
CA ASP A 296 5.11 -39.35 6.61
C ASP A 296 4.72 -38.16 5.71
N ARG A 297 4.14 -37.15 6.37
CA ARG A 297 4.38 -35.74 6.04
C ARG A 297 4.75 -34.98 7.33
N PRO A 298 5.92 -34.31 7.41
CA PRO A 298 6.23 -33.46 8.55
C PRO A 298 5.34 -32.21 8.51
N SER A 299 4.45 -32.06 9.48
CA SER A 299 3.64 -30.86 9.65
C SER A 299 4.49 -29.70 10.17
N LEU A 300 4.77 -28.72 9.32
CA LEU A 300 5.10 -27.35 9.73
C LEU A 300 3.84 -26.66 10.28
N ILE A 301 3.39 -27.12 11.45
CA ILE A 301 2.49 -26.36 12.30
C ILE A 301 3.35 -25.92 13.48
N GLN A 302 3.76 -24.65 13.48
CA GLN A 302 4.40 -24.04 14.64
C GLN A 302 3.38 -23.96 15.77
N LYS A 303 3.36 -25.00 16.59
CA LYS A 303 2.74 -24.99 17.91
C LYS A 303 3.51 -23.93 18.72
N ALA A 304 2.81 -22.88 19.16
CA ALA A 304 3.43 -21.84 19.99
C ALA A 304 4.13 -22.48 21.21
N PRO A 305 5.38 -22.08 21.52
CA PRO A 305 6.12 -22.66 22.64
C PRO A 305 5.58 -22.11 23.96
N ALA A 306 4.55 -22.78 24.48
CA ALA A 306 4.33 -22.76 25.92
C ALA A 306 5.57 -23.39 26.59
N GLU A 307 6.10 -22.70 27.61
CA GLU A 307 7.25 -23.15 28.43
C GLU A 307 8.60 -23.20 27.68
N GLY A 308 8.98 -22.09 27.04
CA GLY A 308 10.39 -21.83 26.74
C GLY A 308 11.22 -21.74 28.03
N GLU A 309 12.47 -22.22 27.98
CA GLU A 309 13.38 -22.15 29.13
C GLU A 309 13.65 -20.68 29.51
N ARG A 310 13.30 -20.31 30.75
CA ARG A 310 13.48 -18.94 31.27
C ARG A 310 14.96 -18.71 31.61
N THR A 311 15.73 -18.20 30.66
CA THR A 311 17.18 -18.00 30.81
C THR A 311 17.58 -16.58 31.24
N LEU A 312 16.78 -15.55 30.94
CA LEU A 312 17.06 -14.17 31.36
C LEU A 312 16.72 -13.98 32.84
N THR A 313 17.68 -13.47 33.62
CA THR A 313 17.49 -13.19 35.05
C THR A 313 17.40 -11.68 35.29
N CYS A 314 16.33 -11.22 35.93
CA CYS A 314 16.13 -9.82 36.25
C CYS A 314 17.16 -9.33 37.29
N GLY A 315 17.88 -8.24 36.99
CA GLY A 315 18.86 -7.64 37.92
C GLY A 315 18.26 -7.11 39.22
N GLU A 316 17.03 -6.59 39.18
CA GLU A 316 16.34 -6.01 40.34
C GLU A 316 15.79 -7.05 41.33
N CYS A 317 15.21 -8.15 40.83
CA CYS A 317 14.48 -9.11 41.68
C CYS A 317 14.91 -10.57 41.55
N GLY A 318 15.89 -10.89 40.70
CA GLY A 318 16.40 -12.24 40.50
C GLY A 318 15.43 -13.24 39.84
N ALA A 319 14.26 -12.80 39.38
CA ALA A 319 13.29 -13.67 38.71
C ALA A 319 13.78 -14.05 37.30
N LYS A 320 13.50 -15.30 36.91
CA LYS A 320 13.77 -15.81 35.56
C LYS A 320 12.60 -15.53 34.62
N ASN A 321 12.88 -14.92 33.48
CA ASN A 321 11.92 -14.52 32.45
C ASN A 321 12.30 -15.18 31.11
N LEU A 322 11.39 -15.14 30.14
CA LEU A 322 11.64 -15.65 28.79
C LEU A 322 12.57 -14.72 28.00
N PRO A 323 13.39 -15.24 27.06
CA PRO A 323 14.26 -14.41 26.20
C PRO A 323 13.54 -13.38 25.32
N THR A 324 12.22 -13.53 25.15
CA THR A 324 11.36 -12.64 24.35
C THR A 324 10.74 -11.51 25.17
N GLU A 325 10.82 -11.56 26.50
CA GLU A 325 10.23 -10.55 27.38
C GLU A 325 11.19 -9.37 27.55
N TRP A 326 10.65 -8.15 27.42
CA TRP A 326 11.39 -6.90 27.59
C TRP A 326 11.36 -6.39 29.03
N TYR A 327 10.43 -6.90 29.83
CA TYR A 327 10.20 -6.51 31.23
C TYR A 327 10.06 -7.75 32.10
N CYS A 328 10.46 -7.66 33.36
CA CYS A 328 10.30 -8.76 34.29
C CYS A 328 8.84 -8.94 34.71
N GLU A 329 8.28 -10.14 34.51
CA GLU A 329 6.90 -10.50 34.90
C GLU A 329 6.59 -10.25 36.39
N LYS A 330 7.62 -10.22 37.25
CA LYS A 330 7.48 -10.15 38.71
C LYS A 330 7.59 -8.73 39.29
N CYS A 331 8.36 -7.84 38.67
CA CYS A 331 8.60 -6.49 39.19
C CYS A 331 8.49 -5.35 38.16
N GLY A 332 8.27 -5.65 36.88
CA GLY A 332 8.12 -4.66 35.80
C GLY A 332 9.42 -3.96 35.38
N ALA A 333 10.57 -4.28 35.98
CA ALA A 333 11.86 -3.72 35.59
C ALA A 333 12.27 -4.22 34.19
N GLU A 334 12.92 -3.35 33.41
CA GLU A 334 13.42 -3.68 32.08
C GLU A 334 14.51 -4.76 32.12
N LEU A 335 14.48 -5.67 31.15
CA LEU A 335 15.45 -6.75 31.00
C LEU A 335 16.52 -6.34 29.99
N THR A 336 17.54 -5.64 30.48
CA THR A 336 18.72 -5.29 29.67
C THR A 336 19.54 -6.55 29.37
N ASN A 337 19.60 -6.93 28.09
CA ASN A 337 20.45 -8.02 27.60
C ASN A 337 21.94 -7.63 27.76
N PHE A 338 22.66 -8.40 28.58
CA PHE A 338 24.12 -8.35 28.76
C PHE A 338 24.73 -9.73 28.51
#